data_AF-A0A2D3WGT2-F1
#
_entry.id   AF-A0A2D3WGT2-F1
#
_cell.length_a   1.000
_cell.length_b   1.000
_cell.length_c   1.000
_cell.angle_alpha   90.00
_cell.angle_beta   90.00
_cell.angle_gamma   90.00
#
_symmetry.space_group_name_H-M   'P 1'
#
loop_
_entity.id
_entity.type
_entity.pdbx_description
1 polymer ?
#
loop_
_entity_poly.entity_id
_entity_poly.type
_entity_poly.pdbx_seq_one_letter_code
_entity_poly.pdbx_strand_id
1 'polypeptide(L)' 'MIDLVLTLVFSIVMLLFMIFPAMKIAEWLNKKFSFPEKWYNILTFLLTVLLSLLVGIFLRFA' A
#
# COMPACT_ATOMS: atom_id res chain seq x y z
N MET A 1 -23.12 -4.50 5.61
CA MET A 1 -22.32 -5.73 5.35
C MET A 1 -21.83 -5.76 3.91
N ILE A 2 -22.69 -5.50 2.93
CA ILE A 2 -22.31 -5.38 1.50
C ILE A 2 -21.23 -4.30 1.29
N ASP A 3 -21.29 -3.18 2.02
CA ASP A 3 -20.31 -2.09 1.89
C ASP A 3 -18.89 -2.52 2.29
N LEU A 4 -18.78 -3.37 3.31
CA LEU A 4 -17.50 -3.92 3.77
C LEU A 4 -16.91 -4.86 2.72
N VAL A 5 -17.77 -5.70 2.11
CA VAL A 5 -17.38 -6.61 1.03
C VAL A 5 -16.92 -5.81 -0.19
N LEU A 6 -17.68 -4.80 -0.62
CA LEU A 6 -17.29 -3.91 -1.73
C LEU A 6 -15.94 -3.21 -1.47
N THR A 7 -15.75 -2.69 -0.25
CA THR A 7 -14.48 -2.04 0.14
C THR A 7 -13.30 -3.01 0.02
N LEU A 8 -13.44 -4.25 0.51
CA LEU A 8 -12.39 -5.26 0.42
C LEU A 8 -12.09 -5.67 -1.04
N VAL A 9 -13.13 -5.84 -1.86
CA VAL A 9 -13.00 -6.19 -3.29
C VAL A 9 -12.24 -5.10 -4.04
N PHE A 10 -12.57 -3.82 -3.81
CA PHE A 10 -11.84 -2.70 -4.39
C PHE A 10 -10.41 -2.61 -3.85
N SER A 11 -10.19 -2.83 -2.55
CA SER A 11 -8.84 -2.83 -1.95
C SER A 11 -7.90 -3.87 -2.57
N ILE A 12 -8.41 -5.03 -3.02
CA ILE A 12 -7.59 -6.05 -3.73
C ILE A 12 -7.08 -5.51 -5.05
N VAL A 13 -7.94 -4.83 -5.82
CA VAL A 13 -7.54 -4.19 -7.07
C VAL A 13 -6.55 -3.05 -6.78
N MET A 14 -6.80 -2.26 -5.72
CA MET A 14 -5.91 -1.18 -5.29
C MET A 14 -4.54 -1.67 -4.81
N LEU A 15 -4.43 -2.87 -4.25
CA LEU A 15 -3.13 -3.47 -3.89
C LEU A 15 -2.20 -3.53 -5.11
N LEU A 16 -2.71 -3.99 -6.26
CA LEU A 16 -1.92 -4.08 -7.49
C LEU A 16 -1.43 -2.70 -7.97
N PHE A 17 -2.30 -1.69 -7.89
CA PHE A 17 -1.93 -0.31 -8.26
C PHE A 17 -0.97 0.34 -7.26
N MET A 18 -1.06 -0.02 -5.98
CA MET A 18 -0.28 0.62 -4.91
C MET A 18 1.13 0.07 -4.73
N ILE A 19 1.49 -1.04 -5.39
CA ILE A 19 2.86 -1.59 -5.37
C ILE A 19 3.86 -0.55 -5.87
N PHE A 20 3.58 0.10 -7.01
CA PHE A 20 4.48 1.09 -7.61
C PHE A 20 4.73 2.32 -6.71
N PRO A 21 3.69 3.04 -6.21
CA PRO A 21 3.92 4.15 -5.29
C PRO A 21 4.55 3.70 -3.97
N ALA A 22 4.20 2.52 -3.44
CA ALA A 22 4.83 1.97 -2.23
C ALA A 22 6.33 1.74 -2.43
N MET A 23 6.74 1.18 -3.57
CA MET A 23 8.16 1.02 -3.93
C MET A 23 8.88 2.35 -3.97
N LYS A 24 8.31 3.38 -4.63
CA LYS A 24 8.91 4.73 -4.66
C LYS A 24 9.11 5.33 -3.27
N ILE A 25 8.15 5.15 -2.37
CA ILE A 25 8.24 5.64 -0.98
C ILE A 25 9.31 4.86 -0.21
N ALA A 26 9.33 3.54 -0.33
CA ALA A 26 10.33 2.69 0.30
C ALA A 26 11.74 3.02 -0.20
N GLU A 27 11.90 3.30 -1.49
CA GLU A 27 13.17 3.66 -2.11
C GLU A 27 13.66 5.04 -1.65
N TRP A 28 12.75 6.01 -1.51
CA TRP A 28 13.05 7.32 -0.95
C TRP A 28 13.49 7.22 0.53
N LEU A 29 12.82 6.37 1.31
CA LEU A 29 13.20 6.09 2.69
C LEU A 29 14.58 5.42 2.76
N ASN A 30 14.84 4.46 1.88
CA ASN A 30 16.11 3.74 1.83
C ASN A 30 17.28 4.66 1.46
N LYS A 31 17.08 5.63 0.55
CA LYS A 31 18.10 6.64 0.21
C LYS A 31 18.46 7.55 1.38
N LYS A 32 17.56 7.76 2.35
CA LYS A 32 17.82 8.60 3.52
C LYS A 32 18.50 7.87 4.68
N PHE A 33 18.16 6.61 4.90
CA PHE A 33 18.53 5.88 6.11
C PHE A 33 19.37 4.63 5.87
N SER A 34 19.61 4.26 4.60
CA SER A 34 20.49 3.16 4.20
C SER A 34 20.13 1.83 4.88
N PHE A 35 18.93 1.32 4.64
CA PHE A 35 18.45 0.09 5.26
C PHE A 35 18.98 -1.17 4.53
N PRO A 36 19.10 -2.30 5.23
CA PRO A 36 19.35 -3.59 4.59
C PRO A 36 18.20 -4.00 3.65
N GLU A 37 18.48 -4.71 2.56
CA GLU A 37 17.46 -5.15 1.58
C GLU A 37 16.27 -5.91 2.20
N LYS A 38 16.50 -6.68 3.28
CA LYS A 38 15.40 -7.35 4.00
C LYS A 38 14.36 -6.36 4.54
N TRP A 39 14.81 -5.22 5.06
CA TRP A 39 13.93 -4.17 5.57
C TRP A 39 13.23 -3.42 4.44
N TYR A 40 13.88 -3.25 3.29
CA TYR A 40 13.26 -2.65 2.10
C TYR A 40 12.03 -3.44 1.64
N ASN A 41 12.14 -4.76 1.54
CA ASN A 41 11.03 -5.62 1.11
C ASN A 41 9.86 -5.60 2.11
N ILE A 42 10.16 -5.70 3.40
CA ILE A 42 9.15 -5.63 4.48
C ILE A 42 8.44 -4.26 4.47
N LEU A 43 9.19 -3.19 4.32
CA LEU A 43 8.67 -1.82 4.29
C LEU A 43 7.78 -1.58 3.06
N THR A 44 8.21 -2.06 1.89
CA THR A 44 7.44 -1.97 0.64
C THR A 44 6.12 -2.73 0.77
N PHE A 45 6.14 -3.94 1.33
CA PHE A 45 4.93 -4.74 1.57
C PHE A 45 3.98 -4.03 2.53
N LEU A 46 4.47 -3.56 3.68
CA LEU A 46 3.69 -2.80 4.65
C LEU A 46 3.05 -1.56 4.03
N LEU A 47 3.83 -0.76 3.30
CA LEU A 47 3.34 0.44 2.61
C LEU A 47 2.28 0.11 1.57
N THR A 48 2.46 -0.96 0.79
CA THR A 48 1.49 -1.37 -0.23
C THR A 48 0.14 -1.70 0.40
N VAL A 49 0.13 -2.51 1.46
CA VAL A 49 -1.09 -2.87 2.19
C VAL A 49 -1.75 -1.64 2.80
N LEU A 50 -0.97 -0.80 3.48
CA LEU A 50 -1.49 0.40 4.15
C LEU A 50 -2.11 1.39 3.15
N LEU A 51 -1.42 1.68 2.04
CA LEU A 51 -1.91 2.56 0.98
C LEU A 51 -3.16 1.99 0.30
N SER A 52 -3.19 0.69 0.02
CA SER A 52 -4.36 0.05 -0.62
C SER A 52 -5.62 0.09 0.25
N LEU A 53 -5.45 -0.04 1.57
CA LEU A 53 -6.55 0.06 2.52
C LEU A 53 -7.02 1.51 2.67
N LEU A 54 -6.09 2.46 2.78
CA LEU A 54 -6.42 3.89 2.84
C LEU A 54 -7.21 4.33 1.61
N VAL A 55 -6.79 3.92 0.41
CA VAL A 55 -7.50 4.27 -0.83
C VAL A 55 -8.81 3.50 -0.98
N GLY A 56 -8.86 2.23 -0.61
CA GLY A 56 -10.12 1.47 -0.61
C GLY A 56 -11.17 2.09 0.33
N ILE A 57 -10.74 2.57 1.50
CA ILE A 57 -11.59 3.32 2.44
C ILE A 57 -11.96 4.68 1.84
N PHE A 58 -11.01 5.40 1.23
CA PHE A 58 -11.30 6.68 0.58
C PHE A 58 -12.35 6.54 -0.52
N LEU A 59 -12.25 5.51 -1.37
CA LEU A 59 -13.23 5.21 -2.42
C LEU A 59 -14.62 4.88 -1.90
N ARG A 60 -14.75 4.43 -0.64
CA ARG A 60 -16.05 4.23 0.00
C ARG A 60 -16.73 5.57 0.35
N PHE A 61 -15.95 6.62 0.61
CA PHE A 61 -16.45 7.93 1.06
C PHE A 61 -16.43 9.02 -0.03
N ALA A 62 -15.79 8.76 -1.18
CA ALA A 62 -15.76 9.64 -2.35
C ALA A 62 -16.99 9.44 -3.24
#